data_AF-A0A834KVM0-F1
#
_entry.id   AF-A0A834KVM0-F1
#
_cell.length_a   1.000
_cell.length_b   1.000
_cell.length_c   1.000
_cell.angle_alpha   90.00
_cell.angle_beta   90.00
_cell.angle_gamma   90.00
#
_symmetry.space_group_name_H-M   'P 1'
#
loop_
_entity.id
_entity.type
_entity.pdbx_description
1 polymer ?
#
loop_
_entity_poly.entity_id
_entity_poly.type
_entity_poly.pdbx_seq_one_letter_code
_entity_poly.pdbx_strand_id
1 'polypeptide(L)'
;MLKLGQAKNGPNYGREIGSFQEYAHGIKGIIYAADDSTIFIKGFSYDGRGPDAYFWVGNSTRPSPDGYIVPYPEDYKGRDPPVLKAFDNTDIVLRLPQGKRLRDIKWLSVWCRRFTYQ
;
A
#
# COMPACT_ATOMS: atom_id res chain seq x y z
N MET A 1 -3.16 -14.25 -38.25
CA MET A 1 -3.94 -15.06 -37.28
C MET A 1 -3.38 -14.76 -35.89
N LEU A 2 -4.06 -13.91 -35.10
CA LEU A 2 -3.62 -13.61 -33.74
C LEU A 2 -3.99 -14.78 -32.82
N LYS A 3 -3.00 -15.38 -32.15
CA LYS A 3 -3.26 -16.27 -31.01
C LYS A 3 -3.38 -15.39 -29.77
N LEU A 4 -4.60 -15.19 -29.30
CA LEU A 4 -4.84 -14.66 -27.96
C LEU A 4 -4.49 -15.78 -26.97
N GLY A 5 -3.42 -15.56 -26.19
CA GLY A 5 -3.14 -16.38 -25.02
C GLY A 5 -4.29 -16.25 -24.04
N GLN A 6 -4.78 -17.38 -23.51
CA GLN A 6 -5.89 -17.42 -22.56
C GLN A 6 -5.60 -16.50 -21.37
N ALA A 7 -6.39 -15.43 -21.25
CA ALA A 7 -6.48 -14.68 -20.00
C ALA A 7 -7.05 -15.65 -18.96
N LYS A 8 -6.28 -15.95 -17.90
CA LYS A 8 -6.82 -16.67 -16.75
C LYS A 8 -7.94 -15.81 -16.17
N ASN A 9 -9.17 -16.32 -16.21
CA ASN A 9 -10.40 -15.67 -15.73
C ASN A 9 -10.38 -15.50 -14.20
N GLY A 10 -9.55 -14.57 -13.72
CA GLY A 10 -9.66 -13.96 -12.42
C GLY A 10 -9.75 -12.44 -12.60
N PRO A 11 -10.30 -11.71 -11.62
CA PRO A 11 -10.20 -10.24 -11.61
C PRO A 11 -8.74 -9.83 -11.82
N ASN A 12 -8.51 -9.03 -12.86
CA ASN A 12 -7.18 -8.52 -13.18
C ASN A 12 -6.87 -7.35 -12.24
N TYR A 13 -6.23 -7.65 -11.11
CA TYR A 13 -5.78 -6.66 -10.13
C TYR A 13 -4.52 -5.90 -10.56
N GLY A 14 -3.98 -6.21 -11.75
CA GLY A 14 -2.68 -5.77 -12.21
C GLY A 14 -1.56 -6.77 -11.91
N ARG A 15 -0.31 -6.31 -11.98
CA ARG A 15 0.88 -7.17 -11.79
C ARG A 15 1.20 -7.31 -10.31
N GLU A 16 1.32 -8.53 -9.79
CA GLU A 16 1.84 -8.75 -8.44
C GLU A 16 3.27 -8.21 -8.32
N ILE A 17 3.53 -7.40 -7.29
CA ILE A 17 4.83 -6.76 -7.05
C ILE A 17 5.43 -7.11 -5.69
N GLY A 18 4.71 -7.85 -4.84
CA GLY A 18 5.22 -8.35 -3.57
C GLY A 18 4.13 -8.60 -2.54
N SER A 19 4.54 -8.79 -1.30
CA SER A 19 3.67 -8.95 -0.15
C SER A 19 4.28 -8.28 1.07
N PHE A 20 3.46 -8.01 2.09
CA PHE A 20 3.98 -7.52 3.36
C PHE A 20 4.81 -8.60 4.06
N GLN A 21 5.96 -8.19 4.60
CA GLN A 21 6.73 -9.02 5.53
C GLN A 21 6.19 -8.78 6.94
N GLU A 22 5.68 -9.84 7.57
CA GLU A 22 5.09 -9.75 8.91
C GLU A 22 6.19 -9.67 9.97
N TYR A 23 6.44 -8.47 10.49
CA TYR A 23 7.35 -8.26 11.62
C TYR A 23 6.61 -8.02 12.94
N ALA A 24 5.45 -7.35 12.87
CA ALA A 24 4.59 -7.04 14.01
C ALA A 24 3.17 -6.69 13.52
N HIS A 25 2.23 -6.58 14.45
CA HIS A 25 0.88 -6.06 14.22
C HIS A 25 -0.01 -6.81 13.21
N GLY A 26 0.33 -8.07 12.90
CA GLY A 26 -0.46 -8.91 12.00
C GLY A 26 -0.58 -8.38 10.57
N ILE A 27 0.40 -7.58 10.12
CA ILE A 27 0.35 -6.95 8.80
C ILE A 27 0.51 -8.01 7.71
N LYS A 28 -0.52 -8.15 6.87
CA LYS A 28 -0.58 -9.11 5.78
C LYS A 28 -1.16 -8.46 4.53
N GLY A 29 -0.96 -9.09 3.38
CA GLY A 29 -1.57 -8.70 2.12
C GLY A 29 -0.64 -8.90 0.93
N ILE A 30 -1.22 -9.16 -0.23
CA ILE A 30 -0.51 -9.27 -1.51
C ILE A 30 -0.68 -7.96 -2.27
N ILE A 31 0.42 -7.40 -2.76
CA ILE A 31 0.50 -6.08 -3.37
C ILE A 31 0.56 -6.24 -4.89
N TYR A 32 -0.32 -5.54 -5.58
CA TYR A 32 -0.43 -5.49 -7.03
C TYR A 32 -0.26 -4.05 -7.52
N ALA A 33 0.44 -3.89 -8.64
CA ALA A 33 0.48 -2.67 -9.44
C ALA A 33 -0.72 -2.69 -10.40
N ALA A 34 -1.80 -1.99 -10.02
CA ALA A 34 -3.00 -1.89 -10.84
C ALA A 34 -2.78 -0.99 -12.06
N ASP A 35 -2.08 0.13 -11.86
CA ASP A 35 -1.56 1.02 -12.92
C ASP A 35 -0.29 1.75 -12.44
N ASP A 36 0.23 2.71 -13.22
CA ASP A 36 1.45 3.48 -12.92
C ASP A 36 1.44 4.25 -11.57
N SER A 37 0.26 4.49 -11.00
CA SER A 37 0.03 5.30 -9.81
C SER A 37 -0.93 4.68 -8.79
N THR A 38 -1.46 3.48 -9.06
CA THR A 38 -2.43 2.80 -8.21
C THR A 38 -1.88 1.46 -7.72
N ILE A 39 -1.93 1.28 -6.39
CA ILE A 39 -1.62 0.02 -5.73
C ILE A 39 -2.93 -0.63 -5.31
N PHE A 40 -3.08 -1.92 -5.60
CA PHE A 40 -4.11 -2.76 -5.03
C PHE A 40 -3.49 -3.72 -4.02
N ILE A 41 -4.03 -3.77 -2.80
CA ILE A 41 -3.61 -4.72 -1.77
C ILE A 41 -4.76 -5.69 -1.53
N LYS A 42 -4.51 -6.97 -1.81
CA LYS A 42 -5.47 -8.03 -1.59
C LYS A 42 -5.32 -8.62 -0.19
N GLY A 43 -6.43 -8.76 0.53
CA GLY A 43 -6.48 -9.40 1.84
C GLY A 43 -5.62 -8.69 2.90
N PHE A 44 -5.63 -7.36 2.89
CA PHE A 44 -4.92 -6.56 3.87
C PHE A 44 -5.44 -6.85 5.28
N SER A 45 -4.53 -7.09 6.21
CA SER A 45 -4.84 -7.25 7.63
C SER A 45 -3.90 -6.39 8.46
N TYR A 46 -4.41 -5.84 9.56
CA TYR A 46 -3.65 -5.02 10.51
C TYR A 46 -4.40 -4.95 11.84
N ASP A 47 -3.72 -5.09 12.97
CA ASP A 47 -4.35 -5.15 14.30
C ASP A 47 -4.89 -3.80 14.82
N GLY A 48 -4.57 -2.68 14.15
CA GLY A 48 -5.04 -1.34 14.53
C GLY A 48 -4.41 -0.76 15.80
N ARG A 49 -3.34 -1.36 16.35
CA ARG A 49 -2.74 -0.93 17.62
C ARG A 49 -1.83 0.29 17.52
N GLY A 50 -1.48 0.72 16.31
CA GLY A 50 -0.67 1.91 16.09
C GLY A 50 -1.50 3.17 16.30
N PRO A 51 -1.15 4.06 17.26
CA PRO A 51 -1.96 5.23 17.57
C PRO A 51 -1.95 6.32 16.48
N ASP A 52 -1.00 6.27 15.55
CA ASP A 52 -0.82 7.24 14.46
C ASP A 52 -0.26 6.57 13.20
N ALA A 53 -0.85 5.43 12.81
CA ALA A 53 -0.39 4.58 11.71
C ALA A 53 -1.01 4.95 10.35
N TYR A 54 -0.20 4.87 9.29
CA TYR A 54 -0.58 5.16 7.91
C TYR A 54 0.08 4.18 6.94
N PHE A 55 -0.35 4.19 5.68
CA PHE A 55 0.43 3.63 4.58
C PHE A 55 1.55 4.60 4.19
N TRP A 56 2.75 4.07 4.04
CA TRP A 56 3.94 4.81 3.66
C TRP A 56 4.60 4.18 2.45
N VAL A 57 5.10 5.02 1.55
CA VAL A 57 5.92 4.61 0.41
C VAL A 57 7.21 5.40 0.35
N GLY A 58 8.27 4.82 -0.21
CA GLY A 58 9.52 5.55 -0.41
C GLY A 58 10.46 4.90 -1.41
N ASN A 59 11.54 5.62 -1.74
CA ASN A 59 12.53 5.24 -2.77
C ASN A 59 13.92 4.94 -2.17
N SER A 60 14.05 5.01 -0.85
CA SER A 60 15.23 4.53 -0.13
C SER A 60 15.32 3.00 -0.20
N THR A 61 16.46 2.44 0.18
CA THR A 61 16.67 1.00 0.18
C THR A 61 15.89 0.27 1.28
N ARG A 62 15.44 1.00 2.31
CA ARG A 62 14.67 0.50 3.45
C ARG A 62 13.63 1.52 3.88
N PRO A 63 12.51 1.10 4.51
CA PRO A 63 11.56 2.02 5.13
C PRO A 63 12.27 3.07 6.00
N SER A 64 11.95 4.35 5.78
CA SER A 64 12.53 5.48 6.53
C SER A 64 11.52 6.63 6.73
N PRO A 65 11.74 7.51 7.72
CA PRO A 65 10.89 8.68 7.97
C PRO A 65 10.73 9.62 6.77
N ASP A 66 11.68 9.59 5.83
CA ASP A 66 11.69 10.40 4.62
C ASP A 66 10.73 9.90 3.53
N GLY A 67 9.95 8.85 3.82
CA GLY A 67 8.89 8.37 2.96
C GLY A 67 7.73 9.35 2.84
N TYR A 68 6.73 8.94 2.07
CA TYR A 68 5.50 9.69 1.85
C TYR A 68 4.33 8.90 2.41
N ILE A 69 3.47 9.57 3.17
CA ILE A 69 2.17 9.03 3.54
C ILE A 69 1.30 8.95 2.28
N VAL A 70 0.71 7.78 2.06
CA VAL A 70 -0.32 7.57 1.04
C VAL A 70 -1.68 7.66 1.73
N PRO A 71 -2.51 8.68 1.41
CA PRO A 71 -3.83 8.82 2.03
C PRO A 71 -4.71 7.60 1.78
N TYR A 72 -5.39 7.16 2.83
CA TYR A 72 -6.45 6.17 2.77
C TYR A 72 -7.60 6.61 3.68
N PRO A 73 -8.88 6.49 3.26
CA PRO A 73 -9.32 6.05 1.93
C PRO A 73 -8.90 7.03 0.82
N GLU A 74 -8.84 6.52 -0.43
CA GLU A 74 -8.27 7.25 -1.57
C GLU A 74 -9.02 8.53 -1.96
N ASP A 75 -10.27 8.68 -1.52
CA ASP A 75 -11.15 9.82 -1.75
C ASP A 75 -11.06 10.89 -0.66
N TYR A 76 -10.20 10.69 0.36
CA TYR A 76 -9.98 11.66 1.42
C TYR A 76 -9.36 12.96 0.89
N LYS A 77 -10.00 14.10 1.18
CA LYS A 77 -9.62 15.43 0.66
C LYS A 77 -8.93 16.35 1.66
N GLY A 78 -8.79 15.92 2.91
CA GLY A 78 -8.16 16.73 3.96
C GLY A 78 -6.63 16.71 3.88
N ARG A 79 -6.00 17.62 4.62
CA ARG A 79 -4.53 17.71 4.70
C ARG A 79 -3.91 16.50 5.40
N ASP A 80 -4.55 16.03 6.46
CA ASP A 80 -4.08 14.92 7.30
C ASP A 80 -5.05 13.75 7.18
N PRO A 81 -4.67 12.63 6.52
CA PRO A 81 -5.54 11.47 6.39
C PRO A 81 -5.92 10.88 7.75
N PRO A 82 -7.03 10.15 7.84
CA PRO A 82 -7.37 9.43 9.07
C PRO A 82 -6.32 8.37 9.38
N VAL A 83 -6.06 8.14 10.67
CA VAL A 83 -5.21 7.04 11.13
C VAL A 83 -5.84 5.70 10.76
N LEU A 84 -5.01 4.73 10.38
CA LEU A 84 -5.46 3.37 10.11
C LEU A 84 -6.08 2.74 11.36
N LYS A 85 -7.19 2.03 11.16
CA LYS A 85 -7.84 1.19 12.16
C LYS A 85 -7.49 -0.28 11.91
N ALA A 86 -8.08 -1.18 12.68
CA ALA A 86 -7.92 -2.59 12.42
C ALA A 86 -8.55 -2.96 11.07
N PHE A 87 -7.90 -3.86 10.35
CA PHE A 87 -8.38 -4.46 9.11
C PHE A 87 -8.28 -5.98 9.25
N ASP A 88 -9.29 -6.68 8.77
CA ASP A 88 -9.33 -8.13 8.71
C ASP A 88 -9.63 -8.55 7.27
N ASN A 89 -8.63 -9.14 6.61
CA ASN A 89 -8.71 -9.66 5.24
C ASN A 89 -9.48 -8.74 4.25
N THR A 90 -9.15 -7.45 4.25
CA THR A 90 -9.85 -6.41 3.49
C THR A 90 -9.07 -6.01 2.24
N ASP A 91 -9.74 -5.85 1.10
CA ASP A 91 -9.09 -5.34 -0.11
C ASP A 91 -8.98 -3.81 -0.08
N ILE A 92 -7.80 -3.28 -0.41
CA ILE A 92 -7.46 -1.86 -0.29
C ILE A 92 -6.97 -1.33 -1.64
N VAL A 93 -7.46 -0.15 -2.03
CA VAL A 93 -6.91 0.63 -3.15
C VAL A 93 -6.19 1.84 -2.59
N LEU A 94 -4.94 2.04 -3.00
CA LEU A 94 -4.13 3.20 -2.68
C LEU A 94 -3.76 3.95 -3.95
N ARG A 95 -4.03 5.26 -3.98
CA ARG A 95 -3.55 6.14 -5.05
C ARG A 95 -2.34 6.89 -4.56
N LEU A 96 -1.24 6.77 -5.31
CA LEU A 96 -0.03 7.51 -5.00
C LEU A 96 -0.28 9.03 -5.05
N PRO A 97 0.34 9.82 -4.16
CA PRO A 97 0.25 11.27 -4.20
C PRO A 97 0.68 11.85 -5.56
N GLN A 98 0.18 13.06 -5.88
CA GLN A 98 0.40 13.66 -7.19
C GLN A 98 1.89 13.71 -7.60
N GLY A 99 2.15 13.33 -8.85
CA GLY A 99 3.48 13.31 -9.44
C GLY A 99 4.34 12.09 -9.07
N LYS A 100 3.89 11.21 -8.18
CA LYS A 100 4.58 9.96 -7.84
C LYS A 100 4.11 8.82 -8.74
N ARG A 101 5.04 7.92 -9.08
CA ARG A 101 4.79 6.72 -9.87
C ARG A 101 5.35 5.51 -9.16
N LEU A 102 4.76 4.35 -9.41
CA LEU A 102 5.20 3.08 -8.85
C LEU A 102 6.66 2.75 -9.18
N ARG A 103 7.15 3.13 -10.36
CA ARG A 103 8.55 2.93 -10.77
C ARG A 103 9.56 3.63 -9.85
N ASP A 104 9.11 4.67 -9.13
CA ASP A 104 9.94 5.45 -8.20
C ASP A 104 9.77 5.00 -6.75
N ILE A 105 8.96 3.95 -6.49
CA ILE A 105 8.71 3.39 -5.16
C ILE A 105 9.44 2.06 -5.03
N LYS A 106 10.22 1.91 -3.96
CA LYS A 106 10.95 0.68 -3.62
C LYS A 106 10.34 -0.10 -2.47
N TRP A 107 9.51 0.54 -1.66
CA TRP A 107 8.86 -0.10 -0.52
C TRP A 107 7.49 0.52 -0.23
N LEU A 108 6.59 -0.33 0.28
CA LEU A 108 5.31 0.03 0.89
C LEU A 108 5.32 -0.53 2.31
N SER A 109 4.91 0.26 3.30
CA SER A 109 4.89 -0.14 4.70
C SER A 109 3.69 0.46 5.44
N VAL A 110 3.33 -0.15 6.56
CA VAL A 110 2.42 0.43 7.54
C VAL A 110 3.27 0.89 8.71
N TRP A 111 3.28 2.19 8.98
CA TRP A 111 4.14 2.76 10.01
C TRP A 111 3.47 3.89 10.78
N CYS A 112 3.70 3.87 12.09
CA CYS A 112 3.25 4.91 13.01
C CYS A 112 4.20 6.11 12.95
N ARG A 113 3.68 7.28 12.55
CA ARG A 113 4.43 8.53 12.44
C ARG A 113 5.06 8.95 13.78
N ARG A 114 4.48 8.58 14.92
CA ARG A 114 5.08 8.87 16.24
C ARG A 114 6.42 8.15 16.48
N PHE A 115 6.72 7.09 15.74
CA PHE A 115 7.99 6.36 15.84
C PHE A 115 9.00 6.75 14.77
N THR A 116 8.74 7.79 13.97
CA THR A 116 9.68 8.30 12.97
C THR A 116 10.68 9.31 13.54
N TYR A 117 10.52 9.73 14.81
CA TYR A 117 11.38 10.68 15.51
C TYR A 117 12.18 10.01 16.65
N GLN A 118 12.96 8.98 16.31
CA GLN A 118 13.93 8.36 17.24
C GLN A 118 15.34 8.57 16.72
#